data_AF-Q2JHQ5-F1
#
_entry.id   AF-Q2JHQ5-F1
#
_cell.length_a   1.000
_cell.length_b   1.000
_cell.length_c   1.000
_cell.angle_alpha   90.00
_cell.angle_beta   90.00
_cell.angle_gamma   90.00
#
_symmetry.space_group_name_H-M   'P 1'
#
loop_
_entity.id
_entity.type
_entity.pdbx_description
1 polymer ?
#
loop_
_entity_poly.entity_id
_entity_poly.type
_entity_poly.pdbx_seq_one_letter_code
_entity_poly.pdbx_strand_id
1 'polypeptide(L)' 'MPVPKKKTSKARSRRRYAVWLGKAKLQAQRAMTIGRAILSGRNTGFYYPKAKSEEDEEE' A
#
# COMPACT_ATOMS: atom_id res chain seq x y z
N MET A 1 36.41 -9.97 3.54
CA MET A 1 35.13 -9.22 3.64
C MET A 1 34.90 -8.82 5.10
N PRO A 2 34.40 -7.61 5.40
CA PRO A 2 34.11 -7.21 6.78
C PRO A 2 32.98 -8.06 7.35
N VAL A 3 33.22 -8.67 8.51
CA VAL A 3 32.20 -9.46 9.23
C VAL A 3 31.80 -8.76 10.53
N PRO A 4 30.52 -8.82 10.94
CA PRO A 4 30.09 -8.22 12.18
C PRO A 4 30.72 -8.97 13.37
N LYS A 5 31.50 -8.26 14.19
CA LYS A 5 32.13 -8.87 15.38
C LYS A 5 31.11 -9.31 16.43
N LYS A 6 29.97 -8.61 16.52
CA LYS A 6 28.91 -8.87 17.51
C LYS A 6 27.55 -8.80 16.83
N LYS A 7 26.61 -9.61 17.33
CA LYS A 7 25.22 -9.54 16.88
C LYS A 7 24.64 -8.16 17.20
N THR A 8 23.75 -7.67 16.35
CA THR A 8 23.01 -6.44 16.66
C THR A 8 22.05 -6.68 17.82
N SER A 9 21.89 -5.71 18.72
CA SER A 9 20.91 -5.81 19.80
C SER A 9 19.49 -6.02 19.27
N LYS A 10 18.64 -6.70 20.06
CA LYS A 10 17.22 -6.93 19.71
C LYS A 10 16.52 -5.62 19.37
N ALA A 11 16.78 -4.55 20.12
CA ALA A 11 16.21 -3.23 19.87
C ALA A 11 16.61 -2.63 18.51
N ARG A 12 17.87 -2.79 18.07
CA ARG A 12 18.34 -2.29 16.76
C ARG A 12 17.78 -3.13 15.61
N SER A 13 17.60 -4.44 15.80
CA SER A 13 16.94 -5.29 14.81
C SER A 13 15.45 -4.94 14.66
N ARG A 14 14.72 -4.86 15.78
CA ARG A 14 13.29 -4.50 15.81
C ARG A 14 13.01 -3.13 15.19
N ARG A 15 13.87 -2.12 15.42
CA ARG A 15 13.74 -0.80 14.78
C ARG A 15 13.80 -0.86 13.25
N ARG A 16 14.75 -1.63 12.69
CA ARG A 16 14.84 -1.82 11.22
C ARG A 16 13.62 -2.55 10.66
N TYR A 17 13.13 -3.56 11.37
CA TYR A 17 11.89 -4.25 10.99
C TYR A 17 10.68 -3.31 11.03
N ALA A 18 10.54 -2.46 12.05
CA ALA A 18 9.48 -1.46 12.14
C ALA A 18 9.54 -0.45 10.97
N VAL A 19 10.73 -0.01 10.56
CA VAL A 19 10.91 0.83 9.36
C VAL A 19 10.44 0.10 8.10
N TRP A 20 10.76 -1.19 7.96
CA TRP A 20 10.30 -2.00 6.83
C TRP A 20 8.76 -2.12 6.80
N LEU A 21 8.13 -2.42 7.94
CA LEU A 21 6.67 -2.43 8.08
C LEU A 21 6.02 -1.06 7.82
N GLY A 22 6.69 0.02 8.23
CA GLY A 22 6.24 1.40 7.98
C GLY A 22 6.06 1.70 6.49
N LYS A 23 6.90 1.13 5.61
CA LYS A 23 6.75 1.26 4.16
C LYS A 23 5.46 0.61 3.66
N ALA A 24 5.14 -0.59 4.15
CA ALA A 24 3.90 -1.28 3.78
C ALA A 24 2.65 -0.50 4.25
N LYS A 25 2.69 0.04 5.48
CA LYS A 25 1.62 0.90 6.01
C LYS A 25 1.39 2.14 5.14
N LEU A 26 2.47 2.81 4.72
CA LEU A 26 2.39 3.97 3.83
C LEU A 26 1.79 3.61 2.47
N GLN A 27 2.16 2.46 1.89
CA GLN A 27 1.60 2.01 0.62
C GLN A 27 0.12 1.65 0.74
N ALA A 28 -0.31 1.02 1.85
CA ALA A 28 -1.72 0.76 2.11
C ALA A 28 -2.56 2.06 2.17
N GLN A 29 -2.03 3.12 2.81
CA GLN A 29 -2.70 4.43 2.84
C GLN A 29 -2.85 5.02 1.43
N ARG A 30 -1.80 4.95 0.61
CA ARG A 30 -1.85 5.42 -0.78
C ARG A 30 -2.84 4.63 -1.62
N ALA A 31 -2.82 3.31 -1.50
CA ALA A 31 -3.75 2.42 -2.20
C ALA A 31 -5.21 2.73 -1.85
N MET A 32 -5.51 3.00 -0.58
CA MET A 32 -6.85 3.38 -0.13
C MET A 32 -7.33 4.69 -0.79
N THR A 33 -6.48 5.72 -0.84
CA THR A 33 -6.82 6.99 -1.48
C THR A 33 -7.02 6.84 -2.99
N ILE A 34 -6.15 6.09 -3.66
CA ILE A 34 -6.25 5.82 -5.10
C ILE A 34 -7.54 5.04 -5.41
N GLY A 35 -7.86 3.99 -4.64
CA GLY A 35 -9.09 3.22 -4.83
C GLY A 35 -10.35 4.08 -4.73
N ARG A 36 -10.43 4.98 -3.74
CA ARG A 36 -11.53 5.95 -3.62
C ARG A 36 -11.61 6.92 -4.81
N ALA A 37 -10.47 7.36 -5.35
CA ALA A 37 -10.43 8.24 -6.52
C ALA A 37 -10.90 7.52 -7.80
N ILE A 38 -10.56 6.24 -7.96
CA ILE A 38 -11.02 5.39 -9.06
C ILE A 38 -12.54 5.19 -9.00
N LEU A 39 -13.08 4.80 -7.83
CA LEU A 39 -14.52 4.55 -7.68
C LEU A 39 -15.38 5.79 -7.92
N SER A 40 -14.85 6.98 -7.59
CA SER A 40 -15.55 8.27 -7.83
C SER A 40 -15.30 8.89 -9.21
N GLY A 41 -14.56 8.21 -10.10
CA GLY A 41 -14.30 8.70 -11.46
C GLY A 41 -13.38 9.92 -11.57
N ARG A 42 -12.78 10.38 -10.46
CA ARG A 42 -11.89 11.56 -10.44
C ARG A 42 -10.45 11.26 -10.86
N ASN A 43 -10.06 9.98 -10.89
CA ASN A 43 -8.70 9.59 -11.23
C ASN A 43 -8.49 9.59 -12.75
N THR A 44 -7.53 10.39 -13.24
CA THR A 44 -7.20 10.50 -14.67
C THR A 44 -6.10 9.53 -15.11
N GLY A 45 -5.35 8.93 -14.18
CA GLY A 45 -4.18 8.10 -14.49
C GLY A 45 -4.43 6.60 -14.61
N PHE A 46 -5.63 6.13 -14.28
CA PHE A 46 -5.97 4.70 -14.31
C PHE A 46 -7.42 4.50 -14.74
N TYR A 47 -7.61 3.73 -15.81
CA TYR A 47 -8.92 3.29 -16.25
C TYR A 47 -9.26 1.97 -15.56
N TYR A 48 -10.32 1.97 -14.76
CA TYR A 48 -10.91 0.76 -14.19
C TYR A 48 -12.30 0.57 -14.81
N PRO A 49 -12.49 -0.38 -15.73
CA PRO A 49 -13.81 -0.68 -16.25
C PRO A 49 -14.64 -1.23 -15.10
N LYS A 50 -15.73 -0.53 -14.75
CA LYS A 50 -16.75 -1.13 -13.89
C LYS A 50 -17.33 -2.31 -14.67
N ALA A 51 -17.28 -3.52 -14.11
CA ALA A 51 -18.16 -4.57 -14.59
C ALA A 51 -19.58 -4.04 -14.42
N LYS A 52 -20.42 -4.17 -15.45
CA LYS A 52 -21.85 -3.87 -15.32
C LYS A 52 -22.37 -4.62 -14.10
N SER A 53 -22.59 -3.90 -13.01
CA SER A 53 -23.40 -4.40 -11.92
C SER A 53 -24.84 -4.41 -12.41
N GLU A 54 -25.62 -5.39 -11.97
CA GLU A 54 -27.07 -5.47 -12.24
C GLU A 54 -27.79 -4.15 -11.89
N GLU A 55 -27.22 -3.32 -11.02
CA GLU A 55 -27.69 -1.97 -10.68
C GLU A 55 -27.66 -0.93 -11.83
N ASP A 56 -26.84 -1.12 -12.88
CA ASP A 56 -26.81 -0.21 -14.04
C ASP A 56 -27.84 -0.61 -15.14
N GLU A 57 -28.57 -1.73 -14.96
CA GLU A 57 -29.59 -2.21 -15.91
C GLU A 57 -31.03 -1.88 -15.50
N GLU A 58 -31.23 -1.27 -14.32
CA GLU A 58 -32.55 -0.87 -13.79
C GLU A 58 -32.83 0.65 -13.86
N GLU A 59 -32.01 1.43 -14.55
CA GLU A 59 -32.22 2.87 -14.82
C GLU A 59 -32.27 3.16 -16.34
#